data_AF-A0A970DNC8-F1
#
_entry.id   AF-A0A970DNC8-F1
#
_cell.length_a   1.000
_cell.length_b   1.000
_cell.length_c   1.000
_cell.angle_alpha   90.00
_cell.angle_beta   90.00
_cell.angle_gamma   90.00
#
_symmetry.space_group_name_H-M   'P 1'
#
loop_
_entity.id
_entity.type
_entity.pdbx_description
1 polymer ?
#
loop_
_entity_poly.entity_id
_entity_poly.type
_entity_poly.pdbx_seq_one_letter_code
_entity_poly.pdbx_strand_id
1 'polypeptide(L)'
;MKCIRCGKEHPNNVEVCDVCHFNFKEYRNRTKYYGINLRPEEINDDKRDLIIRPLLSFMFGIFGLMIPAIAVGTGLFFIIIFALVLNILAIRIAKRPAQSTFEYVRKFGIGLGILGLIISSIIFLLVLYFTIASILS
;
A
#
# COMPACT_ATOMS: atom_id res chain seq x y z
N MET A 1 -7.02 -34.63 -17.09
CA MET A 1 -6.55 -33.29 -16.67
C MET A 1 -7.70 -32.43 -16.19
N LYS A 2 -7.50 -31.59 -15.18
CA LYS A 2 -8.52 -30.67 -14.66
C LYS A 2 -8.50 -29.35 -15.43
N CYS A 3 -9.65 -28.83 -15.85
CA CYS A 3 -9.72 -27.52 -16.47
C CYS A 3 -9.42 -26.41 -15.44
N ILE A 4 -8.46 -25.53 -15.75
CA ILE A 4 -8.06 -24.43 -14.86
C ILE A 4 -9.18 -23.41 -14.65
N ARG A 5 -10.09 -23.28 -15.64
CA ARG A 5 -11.16 -22.28 -15.63
C ARG A 5 -12.45 -22.77 -14.98
N CYS A 6 -12.89 -24.00 -15.27
CA CYS A 6 -14.16 -24.54 -14.75
C CYS A 6 -14.00 -25.68 -13.73
N GLY A 7 -12.79 -26.17 -13.50
CA GLY A 7 -12.51 -27.20 -12.50
C GLY A 7 -13.02 -28.61 -12.85
N LYS A 8 -13.64 -28.84 -14.01
CA LYS A 8 -14.08 -30.18 -14.43
C LYS A 8 -12.91 -31.04 -14.92
N GLU A 9 -13.06 -32.35 -14.74
CA GLU A 9 -12.09 -33.33 -15.21
C GLU A 9 -12.36 -33.71 -16.67
N HIS A 10 -11.30 -33.70 -17.47
CA HIS A 10 -11.35 -34.06 -18.88
C HIS A 10 -10.28 -35.12 -19.21
N PRO A 11 -10.50 -35.93 -20.28
CA PRO A 11 -9.47 -36.79 -20.83
C PRO A 11 -8.21 -35.99 -21.19
N ASN A 12 -7.04 -36.63 -21.11
CA ASN A 12 -5.75 -35.96 -21.34
C ASN A 12 -5.51 -35.50 -22.79
N ASN A 13 -6.41 -35.85 -23.73
CA ASN A 13 -6.30 -35.55 -25.16
C ASN A 13 -7.30 -34.49 -25.67
N VAL A 14 -7.91 -33.72 -24.76
CA VAL A 14 -8.91 -32.71 -25.13
C VAL A 14 -8.22 -31.36 -25.40
N GLU A 15 -8.38 -30.81 -26.61
CA GLU A 15 -7.79 -29.50 -26.98
C GLU A 15 -8.59 -28.32 -26.41
N VAL A 16 -9.91 -28.46 -26.29
CA VAL A 16 -10.83 -27.39 -25.82
C VAL A 16 -11.83 -27.97 -24.82
N CYS A 17 -12.01 -27.31 -23.69
CA CYS A 17 -13.03 -27.69 -22.71
C CYS A 17 -14.43 -27.53 -23.32
N ASP A 18 -15.21 -28.60 -23.31
CA ASP A 18 -16.62 -28.68 -23.74
C ASP A 18 -17.56 -27.81 -22.90
N VAL A 19 -17.21 -27.52 -21.65
CA VAL A 19 -18.08 -26.80 -20.71
C VAL A 19 -17.85 -25.29 -20.71
N CYS A 20 -16.60 -24.85 -20.84
CA CYS A 20 -16.25 -23.43 -20.74
C CYS A 20 -15.46 -22.90 -21.94
N HIS A 21 -15.36 -23.70 -23.00
CA HIS A 21 -14.63 -23.39 -24.24
C HIS A 21 -13.18 -22.95 -24.02
N PHE A 22 -12.57 -23.35 -22.91
CA PHE A 22 -11.18 -23.03 -22.61
C PHE A 22 -10.22 -23.85 -23.47
N ASN A 23 -9.33 -23.18 -24.21
CA ASN A 23 -8.37 -23.81 -25.12
C ASN A 23 -7.07 -24.17 -24.39
N PHE A 24 -6.85 -25.47 -24.17
CA PHE A 24 -5.68 -26.00 -23.49
C PHE A 24 -4.40 -25.88 -24.32
N LYS A 25 -4.52 -25.95 -25.64
CA LYS A 25 -3.40 -25.86 -26.59
C LYS A 25 -2.85 -24.45 -26.64
N GLU A 26 -3.73 -23.45 -26.70
CA GLU A 26 -3.33 -22.05 -26.66
C GLU A 26 -2.70 -21.68 -25.31
N TYR A 27 -3.27 -22.17 -24.21
CA TYR A 27 -2.71 -21.96 -22.88
C TYR A 27 -1.30 -22.57 -22.74
N ARG A 28 -1.11 -23.82 -23.22
CA ARG A 28 0.19 -24.50 -23.22
C ARG A 28 1.23 -23.80 -24.10
N ASN A 29 0.80 -23.28 -25.25
CA ASN A 29 1.67 -22.49 -26.11
C ASN A 29 2.03 -21.16 -25.46
N ARG A 30 1.07 -20.46 -24.83
CA ARG A 30 1.37 -19.22 -24.09
C ARG A 30 2.36 -19.45 -22.95
N THR A 31 2.21 -20.50 -22.15
CA THR A 31 3.16 -20.80 -21.08
C THR A 31 4.55 -21.14 -21.61
N LYS A 32 4.63 -21.84 -22.76
CA LYS A 32 5.91 -22.18 -23.42
C LYS A 32 6.64 -20.96 -24.00
N TYR A 33 5.92 -20.03 -24.66
CA TYR A 33 6.53 -18.89 -25.35
C TYR A 33 6.67 -17.64 -24.48
N TYR A 34 5.75 -17.41 -23.54
CA TYR A 34 5.74 -16.20 -22.70
C TYR A 34 6.27 -16.42 -21.29
N GLY A 35 6.79 -17.62 -20.97
CA GLY A 35 7.39 -17.90 -19.67
C GLY A 35 6.48 -17.48 -18.51
N ILE A 36 5.16 -17.67 -18.67
CA ILE A 36 4.21 -17.34 -17.61
C ILE A 36 4.48 -18.36 -16.52
N ASN A 37 5.33 -17.96 -15.56
CA ASN A 37 5.51 -18.58 -14.27
C ASN A 37 4.15 -18.58 -13.55
N LEU A 38 3.23 -19.44 -13.98
CA LEU A 38 2.22 -19.97 -13.10
C LEU A 38 2.95 -20.90 -12.13
N ARG A 39 3.66 -20.29 -11.18
CA ARG A 39 4.03 -20.98 -9.96
C ARG A 39 2.71 -21.38 -9.28
N PRO A 40 2.42 -22.67 -9.13
CA PRO A 40 1.46 -23.11 -8.14
C PRO A 40 2.20 -23.04 -6.81
N GLU A 41 2.30 -21.85 -6.22
CA GLU A 41 3.03 -21.71 -4.95
C GLU A 41 2.19 -20.82 -4.02
N GLU A 42 1.60 -21.50 -3.05
CA GLU A 42 1.09 -21.00 -1.78
C GLU A 42 0.35 -19.66 -1.81
N ILE A 43 -0.97 -19.78 -1.95
CA ILE A 43 -1.85 -18.86 -1.22
C ILE A 43 -1.55 -19.12 0.26
N ASN A 44 -0.97 -18.15 0.98
CA ASN A 44 -1.40 -17.73 2.33
C ASN A 44 -0.35 -16.85 3.04
N ASP A 45 -0.05 -15.65 2.53
CA ASP A 45 0.00 -14.41 3.35
C ASP A 45 0.47 -13.16 2.59
N ASP A 46 1.35 -13.29 1.58
CA ASP A 46 1.96 -12.12 0.93
C ASP A 46 0.98 -11.24 0.12
N LYS A 47 -0.06 -11.83 -0.48
CA LYS A 47 -1.06 -11.07 -1.28
C LYS A 47 -1.86 -10.08 -0.45
N ARG A 48 -2.15 -10.38 0.81
CA ARG A 48 -2.83 -9.43 1.70
C ARG A 48 -1.91 -8.27 2.02
N ASP A 49 -0.64 -8.53 2.21
CA ASP A 49 0.35 -7.53 2.57
C ASP A 49 0.57 -6.50 1.44
N LEU A 50 0.49 -6.95 0.18
CA LEU A 50 0.50 -6.11 -1.03
C LEU A 50 -0.67 -5.10 -1.12
N ILE A 51 -1.78 -5.34 -0.39
CA ILE A 51 -2.97 -4.47 -0.32
C ILE A 51 -2.99 -3.66 0.99
N ILE A 52 -2.66 -4.30 2.11
CA ILE A 52 -2.70 -3.67 3.44
C ILE A 52 -1.68 -2.55 3.53
N ARG A 53 -0.45 -2.74 3.03
CA ARG A 53 0.62 -1.72 3.11
C ARG A 53 0.26 -0.38 2.45
N PRO A 54 -0.22 -0.34 1.18
CA PRO A 54 -0.61 0.93 0.57
C PRO A 54 -1.81 1.57 1.28
N LEU A 55 -2.76 0.78 1.79
CA LEU A 55 -3.87 1.30 2.60
C LEU A 55 -3.38 1.89 3.93
N LEU A 56 -2.48 1.21 4.62
CA LEU A 56 -1.92 1.64 5.90
C LEU A 56 -1.09 2.92 5.75
N SER A 57 -0.30 3.01 4.68
CA SER A 57 0.42 4.24 4.33
C SER A 57 -0.53 5.42 4.11
N PHE A 58 -1.62 5.20 3.38
CA PHE A 58 -2.64 6.22 3.16
C PHE A 58 -3.29 6.67 4.47
N MET A 59 -3.71 5.73 5.32
CA MET A 59 -4.30 6.05 6.63
C MET A 59 -3.32 6.83 7.52
N PHE A 60 -2.06 6.37 7.62
CA PHE A 60 -1.05 7.07 8.41
C PHE A 60 -0.72 8.47 7.86
N GLY A 61 -0.73 8.65 6.53
CA GLY A 61 -0.57 9.97 5.93
C GLY A 61 -1.71 10.93 6.28
N ILE A 62 -2.96 10.46 6.27
CA ILE A 62 -4.12 11.27 6.68
C ILE A 62 -4.02 11.64 8.16
N PHE A 63 -3.77 10.66 9.03
CA PHE A 63 -3.65 10.92 10.47
C PHE A 63 -2.47 11.86 10.76
N GLY A 64 -1.33 11.63 10.12
CA GLY A 64 -0.15 12.47 10.24
C GLY A 64 -0.36 13.92 9.78
N LEU A 65 -1.38 14.20 8.96
CA LEU A 65 -1.75 15.55 8.52
C LEU A 65 -2.82 16.19 9.42
N MET A 66 -3.76 15.40 9.96
CA MET A 66 -4.84 15.87 10.85
C MET A 66 -4.35 16.18 12.27
N ILE A 67 -3.46 15.34 12.80
CA ILE A 67 -2.99 15.42 14.19
C ILE A 67 -2.32 16.77 14.53
N PRO A 68 -1.43 17.35 13.69
CA PRO A 68 -0.83 18.66 13.96
C PRO A 68 -1.86 19.79 14.11
N ALA A 69 -2.93 19.78 13.31
CA ALA A 69 -3.98 20.80 13.40
C ALA A 69 -4.73 20.74 14.75
N ILE A 70 -4.99 19.52 15.26
CA ILE A 70 -5.62 19.29 16.55
C ILE A 70 -4.68 19.68 17.71
N ALA A 71 -3.38 19.42 17.56
CA ALA A 71 -2.37 19.74 18.57
C ALA A 71 -2.26 21.25 18.83
N VAL A 72 -2.38 22.08 17.79
CA VAL A 72 -2.37 23.56 17.93
C VAL A 72 -3.55 24.05 18.77
N GLY A 73 -4.75 23.50 18.57
CA GLY A 73 -5.95 23.91 19.32
C GLY A 73 -6.00 23.41 20.77
N THR A 74 -5.28 22.34 21.08
CA THR A 74 -5.30 21.69 22.41
C THR A 74 -4.07 22.00 23.27
N GLY A 75 -3.02 22.61 22.70
CA GLY A 75 -1.76 22.90 23.40
C GLY A 75 -0.92 21.66 23.71
N LEU A 76 -1.30 20.48 23.20
CA LEU A 76 -0.63 19.21 23.47
C LEU A 76 0.52 18.99 22.48
N PHE A 77 1.62 19.72 22.66
CA PHE A 77 2.75 19.73 21.73
C PHE A 77 3.46 18.37 21.56
N PHE A 78 3.43 17.49 22.58
CA PHE A 78 3.99 16.13 22.49
C PHE A 78 3.35 15.29 21.37
N ILE A 79 2.09 15.60 21.02
CA ILE A 79 1.34 14.90 19.97
C ILE A 79 1.91 15.22 18.57
N ILE A 80 2.59 16.37 18.40
CA ILE A 80 3.23 16.74 17.13
C ILE A 80 4.40 15.79 16.81
N ILE A 81 5.15 15.37 17.84
CA ILE A 81 6.24 14.39 17.69
C ILE A 81 5.66 13.05 17.20
N PHE A 82 4.52 12.63 17.76
CA PHE A 82 3.82 11.44 17.32
C PHE A 82 3.35 11.53 15.85
N ALA A 83 2.84 12.69 15.42
CA ALA A 83 2.47 12.94 14.02
C ALA A 83 3.67 12.83 13.07
N LEU A 84 4.85 13.35 13.46
CA LEU A 84 6.08 13.22 12.67
C LEU A 84 6.49 11.75 12.49
N VAL A 85 6.42 10.95 13.56
CA VAL A 85 6.73 9.51 13.50
C VAL A 85 5.76 8.77 12.55
N LEU A 86 4.47 9.09 12.62
CA LEU A 86 3.47 8.50 11.72
C LEU A 86 3.71 8.86 10.24
N ASN A 87 4.05 10.12 9.94
CA ASN A 87 4.38 10.52 8.58
C ASN A 87 5.62 9.79 8.03
N ILE A 88 6.65 9.60 8.87
CA ILE A 88 7.85 8.81 8.49
C ILE A 88 7.48 7.34 8.24
N LEU A 89 6.64 6.74 9.09
CA LEU A 89 6.13 5.38 8.90
C LEU A 89 5.31 5.25 7.63
N ALA A 90 4.44 6.21 7.34
CA ALA A 90 3.63 6.26 6.12
C ALA A 90 4.51 6.20 4.86
N ILE A 91 5.58 7.01 4.82
CA ILE A 91 6.53 7.03 3.71
C ILE A 91 7.33 5.72 3.64
N ARG A 92 7.78 5.19 4.78
CA ARG A 92 8.60 3.97 4.82
C ARG A 92 7.81 2.73 4.38
N ILE A 93 6.54 2.64 4.76
CA ILE A 93 5.65 1.56 4.34
C ILE A 93 5.35 1.66 2.84
N ALA A 94 5.14 2.88 2.32
CA ALA A 94 4.84 3.10 0.92
C ALA A 94 6.00 2.79 -0.05
N LYS A 95 7.25 2.76 0.43
CA LYS A 95 8.41 2.36 -0.39
C LYS A 95 8.40 0.87 -0.75
N ARG A 96 7.58 0.05 -0.08
CA ARG A 96 7.41 -1.38 -0.37
C ARG A 96 6.59 -1.57 -1.67
N PRO A 97 6.75 -2.69 -2.40
CA PRO A 97 5.93 -2.98 -3.58
C PRO A 97 4.45 -3.14 -3.19
N ALA A 98 3.56 -2.64 -4.04
CA ALA A 98 2.11 -2.76 -3.91
C ALA A 98 1.54 -3.48 -5.14
N GLN A 99 0.36 -4.06 -5.00
CA GLN A 99 -0.40 -4.57 -6.13
C GLN A 99 -0.67 -3.42 -7.13
N SER A 100 -0.59 -3.71 -8.44
CA SER A 100 -0.73 -2.71 -9.51
C SER A 100 -2.02 -1.88 -9.43
N THR A 101 -3.12 -2.50 -8.96
CA THR A 101 -4.41 -1.84 -8.74
C THR A 101 -4.35 -0.76 -7.63
N PHE A 102 -3.46 -0.92 -6.65
CA PHE A 102 -3.30 0.00 -5.51
C PHE A 102 -2.09 0.94 -5.67
N GLU A 103 -1.48 0.99 -6.86
CA GLU A 103 -0.33 1.87 -7.11
C GLU A 103 -0.70 3.35 -6.91
N TYR A 104 -1.92 3.74 -7.32
CA TYR A 104 -2.45 5.10 -7.10
C TYR A 104 -2.59 5.43 -5.61
N VAL A 105 -3.13 4.50 -4.81
CA VAL A 105 -3.28 4.66 -3.36
C VAL A 105 -1.91 4.80 -2.68
N ARG A 106 -0.92 4.02 -3.13
CA ARG A 106 0.47 4.13 -2.66
C ARG A 106 1.07 5.51 -2.98
N LYS A 107 0.95 5.98 -4.21
CA LYS A 107 1.45 7.30 -4.65
C LYS A 107 0.80 8.43 -3.86
N PHE A 108 -0.51 8.32 -3.62
CA PHE A 108 -1.25 9.30 -2.83
C PHE A 108 -0.84 9.27 -1.35
N GLY A 109 -0.64 8.08 -0.76
CA GLY A 109 -0.13 7.93 0.61
C GLY A 109 1.27 8.52 0.79
N ILE A 110 2.16 8.38 -0.21
CA ILE A 110 3.48 9.05 -0.21
C ILE A 110 3.30 10.57 -0.26
N GLY A 111 2.45 11.07 -1.15
CA GLY A 111 2.19 12.50 -1.28
C GLY A 111 1.65 13.11 0.02
N LEU A 112 0.66 12.46 0.62
CA LEU A 112 0.10 12.86 1.91
C LEU A 112 1.14 12.80 3.04
N GLY A 113 1.95 11.74 3.09
CA GLY A 113 3.01 11.61 4.09
C GLY A 113 4.07 12.72 3.97
N ILE A 114 4.49 13.07 2.75
CA ILE A 114 5.45 14.16 2.50
C ILE A 114 4.83 15.51 2.89
N LEU A 115 3.60 15.80 2.45
CA LEU A 115 2.90 17.03 2.80
C LEU A 115 2.70 17.15 4.32
N GLY A 116 2.26 16.06 4.96
CA GLY A 116 2.09 15.98 6.42
C GLY A 116 3.40 16.24 7.15
N LEU A 117 4.53 15.72 6.67
CA LEU A 117 5.84 15.94 7.27
C LEU A 117 6.28 17.41 7.15
N ILE A 118 6.07 18.04 5.99
CA ILE A 118 6.37 19.47 5.78
C ILE A 118 5.54 20.33 6.74
N ILE A 119 4.23 20.12 6.77
CA ILE A 119 3.31 20.90 7.61
C ILE A 119 3.64 20.69 9.10
N SER A 120 3.83 19.44 9.52
CA SER A 120 4.18 19.11 10.91
C SER A 120 5.50 19.74 11.34
N SER A 121 6.51 19.76 10.44
CA SER A 121 7.81 20.38 10.70
C SER A 121 7.71 21.88 10.88
N ILE A 122 6.94 22.57 10.03
CA ILE A 122 6.72 24.02 10.14
C ILE A 122 6.04 24.36 11.46
N ILE A 123 4.96 23.65 11.81
CA ILE A 123 4.23 23.87 13.08
C ILE A 123 5.15 23.60 14.27
N PHE A 124 5.94 22.53 14.23
CA PHE A 124 6.89 22.20 15.28
C PHE A 124 7.91 23.32 15.49
N LEU A 125 8.50 23.86 14.41
CA LEU A 125 9.45 24.98 14.50
C LEU A 125 8.81 26.25 15.06
N LEU A 126 7.58 26.56 14.65
CA LEU A 126 6.83 27.71 15.19
C LEU A 126 6.60 27.58 16.69
N VAL A 127 6.10 26.41 17.13
CA VAL A 127 5.90 26.13 18.56
C VAL A 127 7.22 26.26 19.33
N LEU A 128 8.28 25.68 18.81
CA LEU A 128 9.60 25.70 19.45
C LEU A 128 10.11 27.14 19.58
N TYR A 129 9.96 27.97 18.53
CA TYR A 129 10.28 29.38 18.58
C TYR A 129 9.48 30.13 19.65
N PHE A 130 8.15 29.98 19.70
CA PHE A 130 7.32 30.64 20.71
C PHE A 130 7.65 30.19 22.13
N THR A 131 7.91 28.90 22.35
CA THR A 131 8.30 28.40 23.67
C THR A 131 9.64 28.97 24.13
N ILE A 132 10.67 28.99 23.27
CA ILE A 132 11.96 29.60 23.61
C ILE A 132 11.81 31.10 23.86
N ALA A 133 11.09 31.82 23.00
CA ALA A 133 10.86 33.25 23.17
C ALA A 133 10.18 33.56 24.50
N SER A 134 9.21 32.75 24.92
CA SER A 134 8.52 32.91 26.21
C SER A 134 9.40 32.63 27.43
N ILE A 135 10.43 31.78 27.30
CA ILE A 135 11.38 31.50 28.38
C ILE A 135 12.42 32.62 28.50
N LEU A 136 12.72 33.30 27.38
CA LEU A 136 13.75 34.33 27.30
C LEU A 136 13.25 35.75 27.66
N SER A 137 11.93 35.99 27.64
CA SER A 137 11.29 37.26 28.03
C SER A 137 11.01 37.31 29.52
#